data_AF-A0A1L3SYL9-F1
#
_entry.id   AF-A0A1L3SYL9-F1
#
_cell.length_a   1.000
_cell.length_b   1.000
_cell.length_c   1.000
_cell.angle_alpha   90.00
_cell.angle_beta   90.00
_cell.angle_gamma   90.00
#
_symmetry.space_group_name_H-M   'P 1'
#
loop_
_entity.id
_entity.type
_entity.pdbx_description
1 polymer ?
#
loop_
_entity_poly.entity_id
_entity_poly.type
_entity_poly.pdbx_seq_one_letter_code
_entity_poly.pdbx_strand_id
1 'polypeptide(L)'
;MVATAGSVLVLLVFLALFADWIAPYDPLRQNLIKALQGPSAAHWLGTDDLGRDVLSRLIFGCRIAVIAAAEATSIAVLLGVPLGLFIGYRGGWWDWVVMRVVEAVVSIPGIMVAIVIIAILGAGLHRAMIALGILFSTSFLRLARGVVLAEREEVYVRSARVIGASDRRILIRHIFPNIAPPLVVQVTLTVGAVLLAEAGLSFIGLGVQPPDASWGTMLNSAAAYMDLNWFLAVPPGIAIILTVLSVNLLGDVIRDSIGRGVAVGVDPGRPADRFVPAIAASGPESAAQPPLADEVLRVEGLQVLVSGRDGHEVPVITDLSFGISRGETLGLVGESGSGKTITGLSILGLIGAGGRTTHGSVFLNGRDLRMLTPKQMEEVRGNEVAMVFQDPTTSLNPAFTVGSQIAEVLRKKQGLTGQQAWSRVVELIDRVGIPRPEERAKAYPHELSGGMAQRIAIARALSCNPSLLIADEPTTALDVTVQQEILDLFRDLQGEFGMAILFVTHDLAVAADISDRISVMYAGEMAEMAEVDALFARPRHPYTRGLLSAMPHASSRNPPLPTIRGNVPRPGAWPSGCRFSNRCDFAIPACERPIPLVGTDRLVRCIRAPELELKAAS
;
A
#
# COMPACT_ATOMS: atom_id res chain seq x y z
N MET A 1 -2.14 4.49 35.35
CA MET A 1 -1.32 5.46 34.60
C MET A 1 -2.07 6.05 33.40
N VAL A 2 -2.72 5.24 32.56
CA VAL A 2 -3.55 5.72 31.44
C VAL A 2 -4.81 6.47 31.90
N ALA A 3 -5.61 5.87 32.78
CA ALA A 3 -6.82 6.48 33.33
C ALA A 3 -6.51 7.80 34.06
N THR A 4 -5.34 7.88 34.72
CA THR A 4 -4.86 9.09 35.39
C THR A 4 -4.46 10.17 34.40
N ALA A 5 -3.75 9.84 33.30
CA ALA A 5 -3.40 10.82 32.25
C ALA A 5 -4.64 11.38 31.54
N GLY A 6 -5.61 10.51 31.21
CA GLY A 6 -6.89 10.93 30.65
C GLY A 6 -7.69 11.84 31.59
N SER A 7 -7.71 11.53 32.89
CA SER A 7 -8.38 12.36 33.90
C SER A 7 -7.74 13.74 34.04
N VAL A 8 -6.40 13.84 33.96
CA VAL A 8 -5.68 15.12 33.98
C VAL A 8 -6.06 15.98 32.77
N LEU A 9 -6.14 15.40 31.57
CA LEU A 9 -6.54 16.15 30.37
C LEU A 9 -7.99 16.63 30.44
N VAL A 10 -8.90 15.78 30.91
CA VAL A 10 -10.31 16.17 31.14
C VAL A 10 -10.38 17.31 32.16
N LEU A 11 -9.61 17.24 33.25
CA LEU A 11 -9.53 18.29 34.24
C LEU A 11 -8.99 19.59 33.64
N LEU A 12 -7.95 19.56 32.82
CA LEU A 12 -7.39 20.75 32.17
C LEU A 12 -8.38 21.40 31.21
N VAL A 13 -9.09 20.62 30.38
CA VAL A 13 -10.15 21.15 29.52
C VAL A 13 -11.30 21.72 30.35
N PHE A 14 -11.67 21.07 31.45
CA PHE A 14 -12.69 21.57 32.37
C PHE A 14 -12.27 22.90 33.01
N LEU A 15 -11.04 23.00 33.54
CA LEU A 15 -10.50 24.24 34.09
C LEU A 15 -10.44 25.35 33.04
N ALA A 16 -10.06 25.03 31.80
CA ALA A 16 -10.03 26.00 30.71
C ALA A 16 -11.42 26.55 30.35
N LEU A 17 -12.43 25.67 30.23
CA LEU A 17 -13.79 26.06 29.87
C LEU A 17 -14.47 26.87 30.99
N PHE A 18 -14.36 26.39 32.23
CA PHE A 18 -15.05 26.98 33.38
C PHE A 18 -14.18 27.92 34.21
N ALA A 19 -13.09 28.46 33.63
CA ALA A 19 -12.14 29.32 34.35
C ALA A 19 -12.83 30.50 35.06
N ASP A 20 -13.79 31.15 34.40
CA ASP A 20 -14.50 32.32 34.95
C ASP A 20 -15.34 31.98 36.20
N TRP A 21 -15.68 30.70 36.40
CA TRP A 21 -16.51 30.23 37.53
C TRP A 21 -15.67 29.55 38.60
N ILE A 22 -14.53 28.96 38.24
CA ILE A 22 -13.66 28.19 39.14
C ILE A 22 -12.59 29.08 39.77
N ALA A 23 -12.13 30.13 39.07
CA ALA A 23 -11.10 31.01 39.59
C ALA A 23 -11.57 31.73 40.87
N PRO A 24 -10.84 31.62 41.99
CA PRO A 24 -11.23 32.26 43.25
C PRO A 24 -11.27 33.79 43.19
N TYR A 25 -10.45 34.39 42.32
CA TYR A 25 -10.36 35.82 42.12
C TYR A 25 -10.27 36.16 40.62
N ASP A 26 -10.58 37.41 40.29
CA ASP A 26 -10.27 37.95 38.96
C ASP A 26 -8.73 37.90 38.74
N PRO A 27 -8.24 37.25 37.67
CA PRO A 27 -6.81 37.08 37.39
C PRO A 27 -6.06 38.40 37.22
N LEU A 28 -6.76 39.50 36.94
CA LEU A 28 -6.19 40.83 36.75
C LEU A 28 -6.24 41.70 38.01
N ARG A 29 -6.88 41.24 39.10
CA ARG A 29 -7.03 42.01 40.33
C ARG A 29 -5.70 42.15 41.07
N GLN A 30 -5.20 43.38 41.13
CA GLN A 30 -3.91 43.70 41.77
C GLN A 30 -4.08 44.12 43.23
N ASN A 31 -3.08 43.77 44.07
CA ASN A 31 -2.98 44.22 45.44
C ASN A 31 -1.51 44.30 45.87
N LEU A 32 -0.86 45.44 45.61
CA LEU A 32 0.58 45.64 45.84
C LEU A 32 1.01 45.44 47.31
N ILE A 33 0.11 45.62 48.27
CA ILE A 33 0.40 45.36 49.70
C ILE A 33 0.65 43.87 49.94
N LYS A 34 0.02 43.02 49.14
CA LYS A 34 0.16 41.57 49.17
C LYS A 34 1.06 41.05 48.05
N ALA A 35 1.96 41.85 47.50
CA ALA A 35 2.88 41.37 46.47
C ALA A 35 3.85 40.29 47.00
N LEU A 36 4.18 39.31 46.17
CA LEU A 36 5.15 38.24 46.43
C LEU A 36 4.88 37.40 47.70
N GLN A 37 3.62 37.26 48.13
CA GLN A 37 3.29 36.44 49.30
C GLN A 37 3.35 34.96 48.97
N GLY A 38 3.89 34.17 49.91
CA GLY A 38 3.81 32.71 49.84
C GLY A 38 2.38 32.17 50.01
N PRO A 39 2.20 30.85 49.91
CA PRO A 39 0.92 30.18 50.12
C PRO A 39 0.25 30.60 51.43
N SER A 40 -1.04 30.96 51.36
CA SER A 40 -1.85 31.35 52.51
C SER A 40 -3.29 30.88 52.36
N ALA A 41 -4.08 30.92 53.44
CA ALA A 41 -5.50 30.57 53.40
C ALA A 41 -6.32 31.46 52.44
N ALA A 42 -5.90 32.71 52.26
CA ALA A 42 -6.54 33.64 51.33
C ALA A 42 -6.08 33.43 49.87
N HIS A 43 -4.82 33.05 49.67
CA HIS A 43 -4.20 32.82 48.36
C HIS A 43 -3.47 31.46 48.38
N TRP A 44 -4.14 30.40 47.93
CA TRP A 44 -3.66 29.01 48.12
C TRP A 44 -2.29 28.74 47.51
N LEU A 45 -1.98 29.39 46.39
CA LEU A 45 -0.68 29.30 45.72
C LEU A 45 0.16 30.58 45.88
N GLY A 46 -0.24 31.49 46.78
CA GLY A 46 0.39 32.78 46.96
C GLY A 46 0.00 33.82 45.91
N THR A 47 0.75 34.91 45.89
CA THR A 47 0.51 36.07 45.01
C THR A 47 1.76 36.46 44.24
N ASP A 48 1.58 37.01 43.04
CA ASP A 48 2.69 37.44 42.19
C ASP A 48 3.25 38.83 42.55
N ASP A 49 4.13 39.34 41.69
CA ASP A 49 4.79 40.64 41.78
C ASP A 49 3.82 41.84 41.89
N LEU A 50 2.61 41.71 41.37
CA LEU A 50 1.55 42.73 41.46
C LEU A 50 0.48 42.38 42.50
N GLY A 51 0.72 41.34 43.30
CA GLY A 51 -0.22 40.85 44.31
C GLY A 51 -1.46 40.17 43.72
N ARG A 52 -1.40 39.69 42.47
CA ARG A 52 -2.48 38.92 41.84
C ARG A 52 -2.41 37.46 42.31
N ASP A 53 -3.56 36.80 42.40
CA ASP A 53 -3.66 35.42 42.88
C ASP A 53 -3.08 34.41 41.86
N VAL A 54 -2.07 33.65 42.28
CA VAL A 54 -1.33 32.71 41.41
C VAL A 54 -2.23 31.56 40.92
N LEU A 55 -3.16 31.07 41.74
CA LEU A 55 -4.07 29.99 41.36
C LEU A 55 -5.06 30.43 40.27
N SER A 56 -5.65 31.62 40.44
CA SER A 56 -6.54 32.22 39.44
C SER A 56 -5.80 32.43 38.12
N ARG A 57 -4.57 32.97 38.16
CA ARG A 57 -3.73 33.10 36.96
C ARG A 57 -3.36 31.75 36.32
N LEU A 58 -3.14 30.71 37.13
CA LEU A 58 -2.84 29.35 36.64
C LEU A 58 -4.00 28.73 35.86
N ILE A 59 -5.24 28.91 36.34
CA ILE A 59 -6.47 28.43 35.70
C ILE A 59 -6.70 29.16 34.37
N PHE A 60 -6.55 30.49 34.34
CA PHE A 60 -6.64 31.25 33.09
C PHE A 60 -5.49 30.91 32.12
N GLY A 61 -4.29 30.64 32.63
CA GLY A 61 -3.18 30.12 31.83
C GLY A 61 -3.49 28.76 31.18
N CYS A 62 -4.27 27.91 31.85
CA CYS A 62 -4.75 26.65 31.28
C CYS A 62 -5.68 26.89 30.07
N ARG A 63 -6.55 27.90 30.14
CA ARG A 63 -7.41 28.31 29.01
C ARG A 63 -6.57 28.72 27.80
N ILE A 64 -5.56 29.54 28.00
CA ILE A 64 -4.61 29.96 26.96
C ILE A 64 -3.90 28.75 26.35
N ALA A 65 -3.38 27.83 27.17
CA ALA A 65 -2.69 26.63 26.74
C ALA A 65 -3.57 25.74 25.84
N VAL A 66 -4.84 25.54 26.20
CA VAL A 66 -5.80 24.76 25.41
C VAL A 66 -6.11 25.44 24.08
N ILE A 67 -6.34 26.76 24.08
CA ILE A 67 -6.58 27.53 22.85
C ILE A 67 -5.37 27.44 21.92
N ALA A 68 -4.16 27.63 22.46
CA ALA A 68 -2.91 27.57 21.74
C ALA A 68 -2.70 26.21 21.05
N ALA A 69 -2.86 25.13 21.82
CA ALA A 69 -2.77 23.77 21.33
C ALA A 69 -3.79 23.48 20.22
N ALA A 70 -5.05 23.88 20.41
CA ALA A 70 -6.12 23.65 19.44
C ALA A 70 -5.88 24.43 18.14
N GLU A 71 -5.50 25.69 18.22
CA GLU A 71 -5.29 26.56 17.05
C GLU A 71 -4.12 26.07 16.19
N ALA A 72 -2.92 25.94 16.76
CA ALA A 72 -1.73 25.55 16.01
C ALA A 72 -1.85 24.12 15.46
N THR A 73 -2.39 23.18 16.23
CA THR A 73 -2.53 21.78 15.78
C THR A 73 -3.58 21.64 14.69
N SER A 74 -4.70 22.37 14.77
CA SER A 74 -5.73 22.36 13.72
C SER A 74 -5.16 22.89 12.41
N ILE A 75 -4.40 23.99 12.44
CA ILE A 75 -3.73 24.54 11.26
C ILE A 75 -2.72 23.52 10.69
N ALA A 76 -1.92 22.90 11.56
CA ALA A 76 -0.92 21.92 11.15
C ALA A 76 -1.55 20.71 10.44
N VAL A 77 -2.65 20.17 10.97
CA VAL A 77 -3.39 19.04 10.37
C VAL A 77 -4.08 19.44 9.08
N LEU A 78 -4.81 20.56 9.07
CA LEU A 78 -5.60 21.01 7.91
C LEU A 78 -4.73 21.39 6.71
N LEU A 79 -3.51 21.87 6.94
CA LEU A 79 -2.56 22.14 5.86
C LEU A 79 -1.73 20.91 5.50
N GLY A 80 -1.17 20.23 6.50
CA GLY A 80 -0.18 19.18 6.29
C GLY A 80 -0.78 17.90 5.70
N VAL A 81 -1.90 17.42 6.24
CA VAL A 81 -2.47 16.13 5.84
C VAL A 81 -2.97 16.13 4.40
N PRO A 82 -3.80 17.10 3.94
CA PRO A 82 -4.27 17.10 2.56
C PRO A 82 -3.13 17.26 1.55
N LEU A 83 -2.13 18.09 1.85
CA LEU A 83 -0.98 18.30 0.97
C LEU A 83 -0.11 17.04 0.90
N GLY A 84 0.15 16.39 2.04
CA GLY A 84 0.88 15.12 2.11
C GLY A 84 0.17 13.98 1.38
N LEU A 85 -1.15 13.86 1.54
CA LEU A 85 -1.99 12.92 0.80
C LEU A 85 -1.88 13.14 -0.72
N PHE A 86 -1.99 14.39 -1.15
CA PHE A 86 -1.94 14.76 -2.56
C PHE A 86 -0.59 14.44 -3.21
N ILE A 87 0.51 14.90 -2.61
CA ILE A 87 1.85 14.68 -3.18
C ILE A 87 2.30 13.22 -3.08
N GLY A 88 1.96 12.52 -2.00
CA GLY A 88 2.28 11.10 -1.84
C GLY A 88 1.56 10.23 -2.88
N TYR A 89 0.30 10.55 -3.17
CA TYR A 89 -0.49 9.79 -4.15
C TYR A 89 -0.05 10.09 -5.58
N ARG A 90 0.07 11.37 -5.93
CA ARG A 90 0.35 11.81 -7.32
C ARG A 90 1.83 11.65 -7.71
N GLY A 91 2.74 11.80 -6.74
CA GLY A 91 4.18 11.72 -6.96
C GLY A 91 4.72 12.74 -7.98
N GLY A 92 5.93 12.48 -8.47
CA GLY A 92 6.52 13.22 -9.60
C GLY A 92 6.94 14.66 -9.25
N TRP A 93 6.67 15.60 -10.16
CA TRP A 93 7.09 16.99 -10.04
C TRP A 93 6.54 17.69 -8.80
N TRP A 94 5.25 17.46 -8.48
CA TRP A 94 4.60 18.06 -7.32
C TRP A 94 5.27 17.65 -6.01
N ASP A 95 5.60 16.36 -5.91
CA ASP A 95 6.32 15.83 -4.75
C ASP A 95 7.70 16.48 -4.60
N TRP A 96 8.46 16.59 -5.69
CA TRP A 96 9.78 17.21 -5.70
C TRP A 96 9.74 18.68 -5.25
N VAL A 97 8.84 19.50 -5.83
CA VAL A 97 8.73 20.93 -5.50
C VAL A 97 8.34 21.13 -4.04
N VAL A 98 7.28 20.45 -3.59
CA VAL A 98 6.76 20.63 -2.22
C VAL A 98 7.79 20.16 -1.20
N MET A 99 8.44 19.01 -1.44
CA MET A 99 9.47 18.52 -0.53
C MET A 99 10.69 19.43 -0.48
N ARG A 100 11.08 20.09 -1.58
CA ARG A 100 12.18 21.08 -1.56
C ARG A 100 11.85 22.29 -0.68
N VAL A 101 10.61 22.77 -0.72
CA VAL A 101 10.15 23.85 0.17
C VAL A 101 10.16 23.38 1.63
N VAL A 102 9.65 22.18 1.89
CA VAL A 102 9.64 21.60 3.23
C VAL A 102 11.07 21.43 3.78
N GLU A 103 11.99 20.92 2.98
CA GLU A 103 13.42 20.78 3.34
C GLU A 103 14.05 22.14 3.69
N ALA A 104 13.78 23.16 2.89
CA ALA A 104 14.26 24.52 3.15
C ALA A 104 13.70 25.08 4.47
N VAL A 105 12.40 24.90 4.73
CA VAL A 105 11.77 25.36 5.98
C VAL A 105 12.33 24.62 7.19
N VAL A 106 12.46 23.30 7.11
CA VAL A 106 12.97 22.45 8.22
C VAL A 106 14.47 22.67 8.48
N SER A 107 15.22 23.19 7.50
CA SER A 107 16.63 23.54 7.71
C SER A 107 16.85 24.74 8.64
N ILE A 108 15.81 25.56 8.85
CA ILE A 108 15.85 26.71 9.75
C ILE A 108 15.35 26.27 11.14
N PRO A 109 16.08 26.57 12.23
CA PRO A 109 15.60 26.28 13.58
C PRO A 109 14.20 26.87 13.82
N GLY A 110 13.25 26.05 14.27
CA GLY A 110 11.84 26.46 14.39
C GLY A 110 11.59 27.71 15.24
N ILE A 111 12.39 27.91 16.29
CA ILE A 111 12.32 29.10 17.14
C ILE A 111 12.74 30.38 16.38
N MET A 112 13.71 30.30 15.46
CA MET A 112 14.13 31.43 14.63
C MET A 112 13.01 31.82 13.67
N VAL A 113 12.35 30.82 13.05
CA VAL A 113 11.19 31.05 12.19
C VAL A 113 10.06 31.72 12.97
N ALA A 114 9.75 31.23 14.18
CA ALA A 114 8.73 31.82 15.04
C ALA A 114 9.07 33.28 15.41
N ILE A 115 10.32 33.57 15.80
CA ILE A 115 10.76 34.94 16.15
C ILE A 115 10.65 35.88 14.95
N VAL A 116 11.12 35.47 13.76
CA VAL A 116 11.05 36.29 12.54
C VAL A 116 9.61 36.58 12.16
N ILE A 117 8.74 35.56 12.21
CA ILE A 117 7.32 35.74 11.89
C ILE A 117 6.64 36.68 12.90
N ILE A 118 6.94 36.54 14.20
CA ILE A 118 6.41 37.43 15.23
C ILE A 118 6.96 38.86 15.07
N ALA A 119 8.22 39.03 14.68
CA ALA A 119 8.79 40.35 14.40
C ALA A 119 8.09 41.06 13.24
N ILE A 120 7.63 40.31 12.23
CA ILE A 120 6.92 40.86 11.06
C ILE A 120 5.44 41.10 11.36
N LEU A 121 4.74 40.10 11.93
CA LEU A 121 3.30 40.16 12.17
C LEU A 121 2.93 40.90 13.47
N GLY A 122 3.92 41.15 14.34
CA GLY A 122 3.74 41.67 15.69
C GLY A 122 3.43 40.57 16.71
N ALA A 123 3.73 40.86 17.98
CA ALA A 123 3.48 39.94 19.10
C ALA A 123 1.99 39.66 19.33
N GLY A 124 1.69 38.46 19.84
CA GLY A 124 0.33 38.02 20.17
C GLY A 124 0.12 36.52 19.97
N LEU A 125 -0.74 35.94 20.80
CA LEU A 125 -1.00 34.50 20.86
C LEU A 125 -1.38 33.91 19.49
N HIS A 126 -2.44 34.41 18.88
CA HIS A 126 -2.96 33.87 17.62
C HIS A 126 -1.94 33.94 16.47
N ARG A 127 -1.20 35.04 16.37
CA ARG A 127 -0.15 35.20 15.36
C ARG A 127 0.98 34.19 15.54
N ALA A 128 1.40 33.96 16.79
CA ALA A 128 2.37 32.93 17.12
C ALA A 128 1.85 31.51 16.83
N MET A 129 0.57 31.23 17.11
CA MET A 129 -0.03 29.91 16.86
C MET A 129 -0.22 29.61 15.37
N ILE A 130 -0.56 30.61 14.56
CA ILE A 130 -0.57 30.49 13.09
C ILE A 130 0.83 30.15 12.58
N ALA A 131 1.85 30.87 13.05
CA ALA A 131 3.25 30.63 12.67
C ALA A 131 3.71 29.21 13.01
N LEU A 132 3.46 28.78 14.26
CA LEU A 132 3.78 27.43 14.71
C LEU A 132 2.97 26.36 13.97
N GLY A 133 1.68 26.61 13.71
CA GLY A 133 0.83 25.69 12.96
C GLY A 133 1.32 25.44 11.54
N ILE A 134 1.75 26.50 10.84
CA ILE A 134 2.39 26.38 9.52
C ILE A 134 3.70 25.58 9.61
N LEU A 135 4.52 25.85 10.62
CA LEU A 135 5.78 25.12 10.81
C LEU A 135 5.55 23.63 11.07
N PHE A 136 4.65 23.29 12.01
CA PHE A 136 4.31 21.90 12.35
C PHE A 136 3.51 21.18 11.24
N SER A 137 2.87 21.91 10.32
CA SER A 137 2.21 21.31 9.15
C SER A 137 3.17 20.46 8.31
N THR A 138 4.46 20.82 8.29
CA THR A 138 5.51 20.06 7.58
C THR A 138 5.68 18.64 8.13
N SER A 139 5.53 18.44 9.44
CA SER A 139 5.60 17.11 10.07
C SER A 139 4.43 16.23 9.63
N PHE A 140 3.21 16.76 9.63
CA PHE A 140 2.01 16.05 9.15
C PHE A 140 2.09 15.73 7.66
N LEU A 141 2.58 16.68 6.85
CA LEU A 141 2.79 16.48 5.42
C LEU A 141 3.75 15.33 5.15
N ARG A 142 4.91 15.31 5.81
CA ARG A 142 5.91 14.25 5.66
C ARG A 142 5.38 12.89 6.09
N LEU A 143 4.67 12.84 7.21
CA LEU A 143 4.07 11.61 7.73
C LEU A 143 3.00 11.06 6.76
N ALA A 144 2.02 11.89 6.38
CA ALA A 144 0.97 11.50 5.45
C ALA A 144 1.56 11.03 4.11
N ARG A 145 2.51 11.79 3.54
CA ARG A 145 3.22 11.41 2.31
C ARG A 145 3.90 10.04 2.45
N GLY A 146 4.66 9.82 3.53
CA GLY A 146 5.40 8.58 3.75
C GLY A 146 4.50 7.34 3.77
N VAL A 147 3.37 7.42 4.49
CA VAL A 147 2.41 6.31 4.57
C VAL A 147 1.70 6.10 3.23
N VAL A 148 1.29 7.17 2.52
CA VAL A 148 0.65 7.04 1.20
C VAL A 148 1.55 6.35 0.18
N LEU A 149 2.86 6.64 0.20
CA LEU A 149 3.83 6.03 -0.71
C LEU A 149 3.93 4.51 -0.51
N ALA A 150 3.82 4.04 0.72
CA ALA A 150 3.76 2.61 1.02
C ALA A 150 2.40 2.02 0.60
N GLU A 151 1.30 2.62 1.08
CA GLU A 151 -0.04 2.08 0.88
C GLU A 151 -0.48 2.04 -0.59
N ARG A 152 -0.03 2.98 -1.43
CA ARG A 152 -0.41 3.00 -2.85
C ARG A 152 0.13 1.80 -3.66
N GLU A 153 1.14 1.11 -3.14
CA GLU A 153 1.76 -0.06 -3.77
C GLU A 153 1.11 -1.37 -3.35
N GLU A 154 0.28 -1.37 -2.32
CA GLU A 154 -0.39 -2.54 -1.79
C GLU A 154 -1.36 -3.19 -2.80
N VAL A 155 -1.49 -4.51 -2.69
CA VAL A 155 -2.27 -5.33 -3.64
C VAL A 155 -3.74 -4.90 -3.66
N TYR A 156 -4.31 -4.52 -2.52
CA TYR A 156 -5.70 -4.06 -2.46
C TYR A 156 -5.91 -2.70 -3.17
N VAL A 157 -4.91 -1.80 -3.19
CA VAL A 157 -4.98 -0.55 -3.96
C VAL A 157 -4.87 -0.84 -5.45
N ARG A 158 -3.98 -1.75 -5.85
CA ARG A 158 -3.90 -2.22 -7.24
C ARG A 158 -5.23 -2.86 -7.67
N SER A 159 -5.81 -3.69 -6.82
CA SER A 159 -7.13 -4.29 -7.04
C SER A 159 -8.24 -3.23 -7.22
N ALA A 160 -8.22 -2.17 -6.41
CA ALA A 160 -9.16 -1.05 -6.57
C ALA A 160 -8.99 -0.33 -7.92
N ARG A 161 -7.75 -0.19 -8.43
CA ARG A 161 -7.49 0.33 -9.79
C ARG A 161 -7.94 -0.63 -10.89
N VAL A 162 -7.91 -1.94 -10.67
CA VAL A 162 -8.48 -2.93 -11.61
C VAL A 162 -9.98 -2.74 -11.74
N ILE A 163 -10.68 -2.56 -10.62
CA ILE A 163 -12.11 -2.22 -10.63
C ILE A 163 -12.35 -0.78 -11.12
N GLY A 164 -11.28 -0.02 -11.28
CA GLY A 164 -11.29 1.31 -11.84
C GLY A 164 -11.50 2.44 -10.87
N ALA A 165 -11.57 2.21 -9.55
CA ALA A 165 -11.83 3.26 -8.57
C ALA A 165 -11.07 4.57 -8.89
N SER A 166 -11.76 5.72 -8.85
CA SER A 166 -11.13 6.99 -9.18
C SER A 166 -10.08 7.36 -8.13
N ASP A 167 -9.06 8.13 -8.52
CA ASP A 167 -7.97 8.53 -7.62
C ASP A 167 -8.47 9.11 -6.28
N ARG A 168 -9.46 10.01 -6.34
CA ARG A 168 -10.08 10.60 -5.13
C ARG A 168 -10.71 9.54 -4.24
N ARG A 169 -11.35 8.52 -4.83
CA ARG A 169 -11.99 7.43 -4.10
C ARG A 169 -10.96 6.48 -3.50
N ILE A 170 -9.91 6.15 -4.25
CA ILE A 170 -8.77 5.37 -3.73
C ILE A 170 -8.18 6.07 -2.51
N LEU A 171 -7.92 7.37 -2.64
CA LEU A 171 -7.30 8.16 -1.58
C LEU A 171 -8.17 8.25 -0.33
N ILE A 172 -9.47 8.58 -0.46
CA ILE A 172 -10.36 8.77 0.70
C ILE A 172 -10.82 7.44 1.31
N ARG A 173 -11.11 6.44 0.49
CA ARG A 173 -11.74 5.19 0.95
C ARG A 173 -10.72 4.10 1.25
N HIS A 174 -9.65 3.96 0.47
CA HIS A 174 -8.72 2.84 0.63
C HIS A 174 -7.43 3.23 1.38
N ILE A 175 -6.95 4.47 1.18
CA ILE A 175 -5.66 4.91 1.74
C ILE A 175 -5.82 5.68 3.06
N PHE A 176 -6.71 6.67 3.12
CA PHE A 176 -6.88 7.53 4.32
C PHE A 176 -7.18 6.78 5.62
N PRO A 177 -8.04 5.74 5.66
CA PRO A 177 -8.31 4.99 6.90
C PRO A 177 -7.05 4.34 7.48
N ASN A 178 -6.09 3.95 6.63
CA ASN A 178 -4.82 3.34 7.05
C ASN A 178 -3.79 4.39 7.52
N ILE A 179 -3.99 5.66 7.17
CA ILE A 179 -3.14 6.80 7.61
C ILE A 179 -3.64 7.43 8.91
N ALA A 180 -4.93 7.30 9.22
CA ALA A 180 -5.52 7.88 10.42
C ALA A 180 -4.78 7.48 11.72
N PRO A 181 -4.36 6.21 11.94
CA PRO A 181 -3.67 5.82 13.16
C PRO A 181 -2.36 6.59 13.44
N PRO A 182 -1.36 6.63 12.53
CA PRO A 182 -0.15 7.40 12.78
C PRO A 182 -0.42 8.91 12.87
N LEU A 183 -1.43 9.44 12.19
CA LEU A 183 -1.80 10.85 12.31
C LEU A 183 -2.30 11.21 13.72
N VAL A 184 -3.09 10.35 14.36
CA VAL A 184 -3.58 10.58 15.72
C VAL A 184 -2.42 10.66 16.73
N VAL A 185 -1.42 9.79 16.58
CA VAL A 185 -0.20 9.83 17.39
C VAL A 185 0.60 11.12 17.14
N GLN A 186 0.68 11.56 15.88
CA GLN A 186 1.36 12.80 15.55
C GLN A 186 0.65 14.03 16.13
N VAL A 187 -0.69 14.02 16.22
CA VAL A 187 -1.49 15.06 16.88
C VAL A 187 -1.10 15.20 18.34
N THR A 188 -1.00 14.11 19.10
CA THR A 188 -0.65 14.18 20.53
C THR A 188 0.77 14.72 20.74
N LEU A 189 1.74 14.26 19.96
CA LEU A 189 3.12 14.78 20.03
C LEU A 189 3.18 16.27 19.67
N THR A 190 2.41 16.70 18.67
CA THR A 190 2.37 18.11 18.24
C THR A 190 1.74 18.99 19.31
N VAL A 191 0.66 18.55 19.96
CA VAL A 191 0.04 19.30 21.07
C VAL A 191 1.06 19.55 22.19
N GLY A 192 1.82 18.52 22.60
CA GLY A 192 2.88 18.69 23.61
C GLY A 192 3.96 19.67 23.18
N ALA A 193 4.41 19.60 21.93
CA ALA A 193 5.42 20.50 21.37
C ALA A 193 4.92 21.96 21.27
N VAL A 194 3.66 22.16 20.88
CA VAL A 194 3.02 23.49 20.82
C VAL A 194 2.93 24.11 22.20
N LEU A 195 2.53 23.35 23.22
CA LEU A 195 2.45 23.84 24.60
C LEU A 195 3.80 24.31 25.14
N LEU A 196 4.88 23.56 24.87
CA LEU A 196 6.24 23.96 25.24
C LEU A 196 6.70 25.20 24.46
N ALA A 197 6.39 25.26 23.17
CA ALA A 197 6.75 26.39 22.32
C ALA A 197 5.99 27.67 22.73
N GLU A 198 4.70 27.58 23.04
CA GLU A 198 3.89 28.69 23.55
C GLU A 198 4.46 29.20 24.87
N ALA A 199 4.72 28.31 25.84
CA ALA A 199 5.29 28.70 27.13
C ALA A 199 6.66 29.37 26.96
N GLY A 200 7.51 28.86 26.07
CA GLY A 200 8.81 29.46 25.73
C GLY A 200 8.70 30.84 25.07
N LEU A 201 7.79 31.00 24.11
CA LEU A 201 7.56 32.29 23.43
C LEU A 201 6.97 33.33 24.38
N SER A 202 6.00 32.93 25.21
CA SER A 202 5.42 33.76 26.27
C SER A 202 6.48 34.12 27.33
N PHE A 203 7.41 33.23 27.64
CA PHE A 203 8.52 33.50 28.55
C PHE A 203 9.49 34.57 28.01
N ILE A 204 9.70 34.63 26.69
CA ILE A 204 10.58 35.63 26.04
C ILE A 204 9.81 36.92 25.68
N GLY A 205 8.51 36.99 25.99
CA GLY A 205 7.67 38.16 25.73
C GLY A 205 7.16 38.28 24.28
N LEU A 206 7.29 37.22 23.48
CA LEU A 206 6.83 37.17 22.09
C LEU A 206 5.45 36.50 21.93
N GLY A 207 5.00 35.77 22.95
CA GLY A 207 3.70 35.11 23.00
C GLY A 207 2.58 36.00 23.54
N VAL A 208 1.92 35.54 24.60
CA VAL A 208 0.85 36.28 25.30
C VAL A 208 1.41 37.56 25.90
N GLN A 209 0.70 38.66 25.71
CA GLN A 209 1.09 39.97 26.22
C GLN A 209 0.36 40.29 27.53
N PRO A 210 1.00 40.97 28.49
CA PRO A 210 0.30 41.53 29.65
C PRO A 210 -0.87 42.41 29.20
N PRO A 211 -2.04 42.37 29.87
CA PRO A 211 -2.25 41.86 31.23
C PRO A 211 -2.61 40.37 31.34
N ASP A 212 -2.78 39.67 30.22
CA ASP A 212 -3.27 38.28 30.20
C ASP A 212 -2.32 37.30 30.90
N ALA A 213 -2.90 36.24 31.49
CA ALA A 213 -2.15 35.21 32.19
C ALA A 213 -1.86 34.01 31.28
N SER A 214 -0.57 33.65 31.15
CA SER A 214 -0.11 32.39 30.54
C SER A 214 0.95 31.74 31.42
N TRP A 215 1.14 30.42 31.32
CA TRP A 215 2.16 29.74 32.12
C TRP A 215 3.58 30.25 31.81
N GLY A 216 3.84 30.61 30.56
CA GLY A 216 5.12 31.21 30.15
C GLY A 216 5.36 32.60 30.75
N THR A 217 4.35 33.48 30.75
CA THR A 217 4.48 34.82 31.37
C THR A 217 4.62 34.73 32.89
N MET A 218 3.92 33.79 33.53
CA MET A 218 4.08 33.53 34.97
C MET A 218 5.50 33.07 35.32
N LEU A 219 6.10 32.21 34.49
CA LEU A 219 7.50 31.79 34.66
C LEU A 219 8.48 32.94 34.43
N ASN A 220 8.23 33.82 33.46
CA ASN A 220 9.07 35.00 33.21
C ASN A 220 9.08 35.92 34.43
N SER A 221 7.90 36.25 34.96
CA SER A 221 7.79 37.05 36.19
C SER A 221 8.48 36.35 37.36
N ALA A 222 8.26 35.04 37.56
CA ALA A 222 8.89 34.30 38.65
C ALA A 222 10.43 34.28 38.55
N ALA A 223 10.99 34.22 37.34
CA ALA A 223 12.44 34.24 37.12
C ALA A 223 13.08 35.54 37.61
N ALA A 224 12.38 36.68 37.51
CA ALA A 224 12.87 37.97 37.99
C ALA A 224 12.91 38.08 39.53
N TYR A 225 12.14 37.24 40.24
CA TYR A 225 11.99 37.28 41.70
C TYR A 225 12.43 35.98 42.38
N MET A 226 13.28 35.19 41.73
CA MET A 226 13.67 33.85 42.21
C MET A 226 14.37 33.89 43.58
N ASP A 227 15.17 34.93 43.83
CA ASP A 227 15.87 35.15 45.11
C ASP A 227 14.90 35.50 46.26
N LEU A 228 13.74 36.08 45.94
CA LEU A 228 12.74 36.53 46.90
C LEU A 228 11.69 35.45 47.18
N ASN A 229 11.21 34.79 46.13
CA ASN A 229 10.15 33.80 46.22
C ASN A 229 10.27 32.76 45.10
N TRP A 230 11.15 31.78 45.29
CA TRP A 230 11.37 30.66 44.37
C TRP A 230 10.10 29.85 44.08
N PHE A 231 9.13 29.84 45.01
CA PHE A 231 7.89 29.07 44.86
C PHE A 231 7.01 29.57 43.71
N LEU A 232 7.15 30.83 43.29
CA LEU A 232 6.36 31.38 42.17
C LEU A 232 6.55 30.64 40.84
N ALA A 233 7.72 30.03 40.63
CA ALA A 233 8.00 29.27 39.41
C ALA A 233 7.42 27.84 39.46
N VAL A 234 7.13 27.32 40.65
CA VAL A 234 6.76 25.90 40.85
C VAL A 234 5.38 25.58 40.27
N PRO A 235 4.29 26.31 40.60
CA PRO A 235 2.97 26.02 40.05
C PRO A 235 2.88 26.02 38.52
N PRO A 236 3.33 27.05 37.78
CA PRO A 236 3.28 27.03 36.32
C PRO A 236 4.20 25.96 35.71
N GLY A 237 5.36 25.68 36.33
CA GLY A 237 6.25 24.60 35.89
C GLY A 237 5.62 23.21 36.02
N ILE A 238 5.00 22.91 37.17
CA ILE A 238 4.27 21.65 37.38
C ILE A 238 3.11 21.51 36.40
N ALA A 239 2.35 22.59 36.15
CA ALA A 239 1.24 22.57 35.21
C ALA A 239 1.70 22.21 33.78
N ILE A 240 2.81 22.80 33.31
CA ILE A 240 3.40 22.46 32.01
C ILE A 240 3.83 20.98 31.98
N ILE A 241 4.60 20.53 32.97
CA ILE A 241 5.13 19.16 33.01
C ILE A 241 3.99 18.12 33.03
N LEU A 242 3.00 18.29 33.90
CA LEU A 242 1.88 17.36 34.02
C LEU A 242 1.04 17.34 32.74
N THR A 243 0.82 18.50 32.12
CA THR A 243 0.05 18.59 30.88
C THR A 243 0.77 17.87 29.74
N VAL A 244 2.05 18.19 29.49
CA VAL A 244 2.84 17.60 28.40
C VAL A 244 2.98 16.09 28.59
N LEU A 245 3.26 15.64 29.81
CA LEU A 245 3.36 14.21 30.12
C LEU A 245 2.03 13.49 29.89
N SER A 246 0.91 14.10 30.28
CA SER A 246 -0.43 13.50 30.12
C SER A 246 -0.83 13.40 28.65
N VAL A 247 -0.54 14.42 27.83
CA VAL A 247 -0.78 14.39 26.38
C VAL A 247 0.03 13.28 25.70
N ASN A 248 1.32 13.17 26.02
CA ASN A 248 2.19 12.16 25.41
C ASN A 248 1.79 10.73 25.80
N LEU A 249 1.52 10.48 27.09
CA LEU A 249 1.06 9.18 27.57
C LEU A 249 -0.28 8.75 26.93
N LEU A 250 -1.20 9.69 26.71
CA LEU A 250 -2.46 9.39 26.01
C LEU A 250 -2.22 8.97 24.55
N GLY A 251 -1.27 9.62 23.88
CA GLY A 251 -0.87 9.30 22.52
C GLY A 251 -0.35 7.87 22.35
N ASP A 252 0.53 7.44 23.26
CA ASP A 252 1.10 6.08 23.24
C ASP A 252 0.04 5.00 23.47
N VAL A 253 -0.97 5.26 24.29
CA VAL A 253 -2.07 4.31 24.52
C VAL A 253 -2.96 4.18 23.29
N ILE A 254 -3.28 5.32 22.66
CA ILE A 254 -4.05 5.32 21.41
C ILE A 254 -3.26 4.57 20.34
N ARG A 255 -1.94 4.78 20.26
CA ARG A 255 -1.04 4.03 19.38
C ARG A 255 -1.14 2.53 19.61
N ASP A 256 -1.02 2.06 20.85
CA ASP A 256 -1.00 0.62 21.17
C ASP A 256 -2.35 -0.06 20.89
N SER A 257 -3.46 0.68 21.02
CA SER A 257 -4.80 0.16 20.68
C SER A 257 -5.04 0.03 19.17
N ILE A 258 -4.29 0.77 18.34
CA ILE A 258 -4.49 0.81 16.88
C ILE A 258 -3.31 0.13 16.14
N GLY A 259 -2.16 -0.05 16.78
CA GLY A 259 -0.91 -0.53 16.20
C GLY A 259 -0.72 -2.04 16.21
N ARG A 260 -1.46 -2.78 15.37
CA ARG A 260 -0.98 -4.07 14.84
C ARG A 260 -0.84 -3.93 13.32
N GLY A 261 0.35 -3.55 12.86
CA GLY A 261 0.64 -3.36 11.43
C GLY A 261 2.11 -2.96 11.18
N VAL A 262 2.88 -3.95 10.74
CA VAL A 262 4.31 -4.05 10.41
C VAL A 262 4.97 -2.84 9.72
N ALA A 263 6.25 -2.61 10.04
CA ALA A 263 7.18 -1.72 9.34
C ALA A 263 8.13 -2.49 8.41
N VAL A 264 8.37 -1.98 7.19
CA VAL A 264 9.61 -2.19 6.41
C VAL A 264 9.94 -0.89 5.68
N GLY A 265 11.14 -0.35 5.90
CA GLY A 265 11.58 0.93 5.37
C GLY A 265 12.45 0.80 4.11
N VAL A 266 12.37 1.81 3.23
CA VAL A 266 13.39 2.15 2.23
C VAL A 266 13.48 3.68 2.09
N ASP A 267 14.71 4.20 2.08
CA ASP A 267 15.10 5.61 2.14
C ASP A 267 15.12 6.28 0.74
N PRO A 268 14.76 7.57 0.58
CA PRO A 268 14.64 8.23 -0.73
C PRO A 268 15.78 9.21 -1.02
N GLY A 269 16.32 9.18 -2.24
CA GLY A 269 17.10 10.33 -2.72
C GLY A 269 17.87 10.12 -4.02
N ARG A 270 17.29 10.52 -5.15
CA ARG A 270 17.91 11.44 -6.16
C ARG A 270 17.03 11.64 -7.41
N PRO A 271 17.23 12.75 -8.16
CA PRO A 271 16.29 13.22 -9.17
C PRO A 271 16.36 12.44 -10.48
N ALA A 272 15.21 12.42 -11.15
CA ALA A 272 15.04 11.97 -12.51
C ALA A 272 15.89 12.79 -13.48
N ASP A 273 16.63 12.12 -14.37
CA ASP A 273 17.13 12.75 -15.59
C ASP A 273 17.10 11.82 -16.81
N ARG A 274 16.47 12.38 -17.85
CA ARG A 274 16.66 12.24 -19.31
C ARG A 274 16.79 10.86 -19.96
N PHE A 275 15.71 10.54 -20.68
CA PHE A 275 15.60 9.93 -22.01
C PHE A 275 16.93 9.66 -22.76
N VAL A 276 17.13 8.38 -23.09
CA VAL A 276 17.89 7.93 -24.27
C VAL A 276 16.99 6.93 -25.02
N PRO A 277 16.73 7.08 -26.33
CA PRO A 277 15.95 6.11 -27.08
C PRO A 277 16.80 4.85 -27.31
N ALA A 278 16.30 3.69 -26.90
CA ALA A 278 16.91 2.41 -27.22
C ALA A 278 16.63 2.06 -28.69
N ILE A 279 17.72 1.75 -29.38
CA ILE A 279 17.88 1.35 -30.76
C ILE A 279 16.86 0.28 -31.17
N ALA A 280 16.19 0.53 -32.29
CA ALA A 280 15.42 -0.46 -33.02
C ALA A 280 16.35 -1.60 -33.48
N ALA A 281 16.20 -2.77 -32.89
CA ALA A 281 16.74 -4.02 -33.42
C ALA A 281 15.57 -4.82 -33.99
N SER A 282 15.38 -4.69 -35.31
CA SER A 282 14.62 -5.61 -36.14
C SER A 282 15.26 -7.00 -36.08
N GLY A 283 14.65 -7.90 -35.30
CA GLY A 283 14.87 -9.35 -35.32
C GLY A 283 13.66 -10.05 -35.95
N PRO A 284 13.83 -11.29 -36.47
CA PRO A 284 12.91 -11.91 -37.42
C PRO A 284 11.54 -12.19 -36.82
N GLU A 285 10.51 -12.07 -37.66
CA GLU A 285 9.12 -12.45 -37.45
C GLU A 285 9.02 -13.73 -36.59
N SER A 286 8.63 -13.53 -35.33
CA SER A 286 8.20 -14.62 -34.45
C SER A 286 6.98 -15.28 -35.08
N ALA A 287 6.92 -16.61 -35.07
CA ALA A 287 5.81 -17.36 -35.63
C ALA A 287 4.52 -17.03 -34.87
N ALA A 288 3.79 -16.01 -35.34
CA ALA A 288 2.46 -15.72 -34.87
C ALA A 288 1.59 -16.94 -35.17
N GLN A 289 0.99 -17.53 -34.14
CA GLN A 289 0.00 -18.58 -34.35
C GLN A 289 -1.12 -18.00 -35.23
N PRO A 290 -1.61 -18.75 -36.24
CA PRO A 290 -2.80 -18.33 -36.96
C PRO A 290 -3.95 -18.15 -35.96
N PRO A 291 -4.81 -17.14 -36.14
CA PRO A 291 -5.87 -16.83 -35.18
C PRO A 291 -6.73 -18.06 -34.93
N LEU A 292 -6.92 -18.41 -33.65
CA LEU A 292 -7.78 -19.52 -33.23
C LEU A 292 -9.25 -19.15 -33.52
N ALA A 293 -10.09 -20.16 -33.77
CA ALA A 293 -11.53 -19.94 -33.88
C ALA A 293 -12.09 -19.57 -32.47
N ASP A 294 -12.85 -18.47 -32.37
CA ASP A 294 -13.41 -17.94 -31.10
C ASP A 294 -12.35 -17.58 -30.03
N GLU A 295 -11.29 -16.89 -30.45
CA GLU A 295 -10.20 -16.44 -29.59
C GLU A 295 -10.62 -15.28 -28.65
N VAL A 296 -10.45 -15.46 -27.34
CA VAL A 296 -10.73 -14.43 -26.33
C VAL A 296 -9.50 -13.57 -26.06
N LEU A 297 -8.33 -14.18 -25.91
CA LEU A 297 -7.06 -13.48 -25.66
C LEU A 297 -6.02 -13.87 -26.69
N ARG A 298 -5.34 -12.88 -27.28
CA ARG A 298 -4.16 -13.08 -28.13
C ARG A 298 -3.01 -12.19 -27.68
N VAL A 299 -1.89 -12.78 -27.34
CA VAL A 299 -0.64 -12.11 -26.99
C VAL A 299 0.36 -12.38 -28.10
N GLU A 300 0.98 -11.33 -28.64
CA GLU A 300 1.96 -11.45 -29.74
C GLU A 300 3.23 -10.68 -29.39
N GLY A 301 4.39 -11.35 -29.39
CA GLY A 301 5.70 -10.73 -29.28
C GLY A 301 5.90 -9.88 -28.02
N LEU A 302 5.23 -10.23 -26.92
CA LEU A 302 5.24 -9.43 -25.70
C LEU A 302 6.66 -9.33 -25.14
N GLN A 303 7.12 -8.09 -24.92
CA GLN A 303 8.39 -7.79 -24.28
C GLN A 303 8.19 -6.85 -23.10
N VAL A 304 8.68 -7.27 -21.93
CA VAL A 304 8.59 -6.48 -20.69
C VAL A 304 9.99 -6.26 -20.16
N LEU A 305 10.34 -4.99 -19.97
CA LEU A 305 11.55 -4.56 -19.29
C LEU A 305 11.20 -4.11 -17.87
N VAL A 306 12.08 -4.40 -16.92
CA VAL A 306 12.03 -3.86 -15.56
C VAL A 306 13.30 -3.08 -15.29
N SER A 307 13.19 -1.85 -14.84
CA SER A 307 14.29 -1.02 -14.39
C SER A 307 14.80 -1.54 -13.03
N GLY A 308 16.05 -2.00 -12.99
CA GLY A 308 16.73 -2.35 -11.76
C GLY A 308 17.03 -1.13 -10.89
N ARG A 309 17.48 -1.36 -9.65
CA ARG A 309 17.86 -0.29 -8.70
C ARG A 309 18.97 0.63 -9.24
N ASP A 310 19.79 0.10 -10.13
CA ASP A 310 20.92 0.83 -10.75
C ASP A 310 20.50 1.57 -12.03
N GLY A 311 19.19 1.63 -12.35
CA GLY A 311 18.65 2.28 -13.55
C GLY A 311 18.79 1.46 -14.83
N HIS A 312 19.57 0.38 -14.81
CA HIS A 312 19.67 -0.55 -15.93
C HIS A 312 18.33 -1.26 -16.18
N GLU A 313 17.84 -1.17 -17.41
CA GLU A 313 16.67 -1.93 -17.85
C GLU A 313 17.06 -3.38 -18.10
N VAL A 314 16.34 -4.26 -17.44
CA VAL A 314 16.55 -5.70 -17.53
C VAL A 314 15.33 -6.32 -18.19
N PRO A 315 15.48 -7.09 -19.28
CA PRO A 315 14.36 -7.83 -19.83
C PRO A 315 13.89 -8.86 -18.81
N VAL A 316 12.57 -8.92 -18.61
CA VAL A 316 11.91 -9.91 -17.73
C VAL A 316 11.02 -10.84 -18.55
N ILE A 317 10.47 -10.37 -19.67
CA ILE A 317 9.75 -11.18 -20.65
C ILE A 317 10.29 -10.85 -22.05
N THR A 318 10.49 -11.87 -22.89
CA THR A 318 11.01 -11.71 -24.24
C THR A 318 10.29 -12.61 -25.22
N ASP A 319 9.67 -11.99 -26.23
CA ASP A 319 9.02 -12.68 -27.35
C ASP A 319 8.06 -13.78 -26.86
N LEU A 320 7.12 -13.37 -26.02
CA LEU A 320 6.06 -14.23 -25.52
C LEU A 320 4.82 -14.07 -26.39
N SER A 321 4.39 -15.15 -27.04
CA SER A 321 3.24 -15.19 -27.95
C SER A 321 2.35 -16.39 -27.63
N PHE A 322 1.05 -16.17 -27.44
CA PHE A 322 0.07 -17.23 -27.21
C PHE A 322 -1.38 -16.74 -27.38
N GLY A 323 -2.28 -17.64 -27.73
CA GLY A 323 -3.72 -17.42 -27.77
C GLY A 323 -4.48 -18.30 -26.76
N ILE A 324 -5.64 -17.82 -26.30
CA ILE A 324 -6.61 -18.58 -25.49
C ILE A 324 -8.00 -18.42 -26.10
N SER A 325 -8.63 -19.54 -26.40
CA SER A 325 -9.98 -19.64 -26.96
C SER A 325 -11.04 -19.50 -25.88
N ARG A 326 -12.28 -19.22 -26.28
CA ARG A 326 -13.42 -19.22 -25.35
C ARG A 326 -13.60 -20.58 -24.70
N GLY A 327 -13.75 -20.59 -23.38
CA GLY A 327 -13.91 -21.83 -22.61
C GLY A 327 -12.63 -22.68 -22.52
N GLU A 328 -11.48 -22.19 -23.00
CA GLU A 328 -10.18 -22.85 -22.86
C GLU A 328 -9.48 -22.38 -21.59
N THR A 329 -8.85 -23.31 -20.88
CA THR A 329 -7.89 -23.04 -19.80
C THR A 329 -6.47 -23.25 -20.31
N LEU A 330 -5.68 -22.17 -20.34
CA LEU A 330 -4.24 -22.24 -20.58
C LEU A 330 -3.47 -22.18 -19.26
N GLY A 331 -2.75 -23.25 -18.95
CA GLY A 331 -1.84 -23.33 -17.81
C GLY A 331 -0.50 -22.66 -18.12
N LEU A 332 -0.10 -21.64 -17.37
CA LEU A 332 1.23 -21.03 -17.47
C LEU A 332 2.10 -21.51 -16.31
N VAL A 333 3.09 -22.35 -16.62
CA VAL A 333 3.93 -23.04 -15.61
C VAL A 333 5.41 -22.69 -15.73
N GLY A 334 6.14 -22.86 -14.63
CA GLY A 334 7.59 -22.68 -14.60
C GLY A 334 8.11 -22.40 -13.20
N GLU A 335 9.43 -22.46 -13.01
CA GLU A 335 10.09 -22.13 -11.73
C GLU A 335 9.77 -20.70 -11.27
N SER A 336 9.94 -20.43 -9.97
CA SER A 336 9.78 -19.08 -9.42
C SER A 336 10.72 -18.08 -10.13
N GLY A 337 10.22 -16.88 -10.41
CA GLY A 337 10.98 -15.85 -11.14
C GLY A 337 11.08 -16.04 -12.65
N SER A 338 10.36 -17.01 -13.25
CA SER A 338 10.35 -17.20 -14.71
C SER A 338 9.55 -16.15 -15.50
N GLY A 339 8.80 -15.26 -14.83
CA GLY A 339 8.04 -14.17 -15.47
C GLY A 339 6.51 -14.38 -15.54
N LYS A 340 5.97 -15.42 -14.89
CA LYS A 340 4.55 -15.78 -14.97
C LYS A 340 3.59 -14.69 -14.45
N THR A 341 3.77 -14.24 -13.20
CA THR A 341 2.99 -13.13 -12.61
C THR A 341 3.10 -11.85 -13.42
N ILE A 342 4.31 -11.52 -13.90
CA ILE A 342 4.53 -10.32 -14.74
C ILE A 342 3.76 -10.43 -16.06
N THR A 343 3.59 -11.63 -16.61
CA THR A 343 2.77 -11.86 -17.81
C THR A 343 1.33 -11.45 -17.56
N GLY A 344 0.69 -11.95 -16.50
CA GLY A 344 -0.69 -11.58 -16.14
C GLY A 344 -0.85 -10.08 -15.86
N LEU A 345 0.07 -9.49 -15.09
CA LEU A 345 0.06 -8.05 -14.79
C LEU A 345 0.28 -7.20 -16.05
N SER A 346 1.07 -7.67 -17.01
CA SER A 346 1.34 -6.94 -18.25
C SER A 346 0.14 -6.93 -19.20
N ILE A 347 -0.61 -8.04 -19.29
CA ILE A 347 -1.88 -8.11 -20.02
C ILE A 347 -2.86 -7.07 -19.50
N LEU A 348 -2.92 -6.93 -18.17
CA LEU A 348 -3.78 -5.95 -17.53
C LEU A 348 -3.20 -4.53 -17.48
N GLY A 349 -1.97 -4.28 -17.92
CA GLY A 349 -1.31 -2.97 -17.81
C GLY A 349 -1.14 -2.50 -16.36
N LEU A 350 -0.83 -3.43 -15.45
CA LEU A 350 -0.63 -3.22 -14.00
C LEU A 350 0.82 -3.41 -13.55
N ILE A 351 1.74 -3.61 -14.49
CA ILE A 351 3.18 -3.60 -14.20
C ILE A 351 3.53 -2.25 -13.53
N GLY A 352 4.08 -2.30 -12.32
CA GLY A 352 4.32 -1.13 -11.47
C GLY A 352 5.30 -0.13 -12.10
N ALA A 353 5.60 0.97 -11.40
CA ALA A 353 6.39 2.09 -11.95
C ALA A 353 7.80 1.74 -12.49
N GLY A 354 8.34 0.58 -12.13
CA GLY A 354 9.61 0.06 -12.66
C GLY A 354 9.48 -0.88 -13.86
N GLY A 355 8.28 -1.28 -14.28
CA GLY A 355 8.07 -2.20 -15.40
C GLY A 355 7.40 -1.50 -16.58
N ARG A 356 7.90 -1.74 -17.81
CA ARG A 356 7.24 -1.26 -19.02
C ARG A 356 7.23 -2.33 -20.11
N THR A 357 6.12 -2.38 -20.84
CA THR A 357 6.03 -3.18 -22.06
C THR A 357 6.61 -2.37 -23.22
N THR A 358 7.63 -2.89 -23.90
CA THR A 358 8.30 -2.17 -25.01
C THR A 358 7.77 -2.57 -26.37
N HIS A 359 7.49 -3.86 -26.57
CA HIS A 359 7.03 -4.43 -27.84
C HIS A 359 5.90 -5.44 -27.61
N GLY A 360 5.23 -5.81 -28.71
CA GLY A 360 4.16 -6.79 -28.76
C GLY A 360 2.76 -6.18 -28.81
N SER A 361 1.74 -7.01 -28.96
CA SER A 361 0.33 -6.63 -29.00
C SER A 361 -0.47 -7.55 -28.07
N VAL A 362 -1.52 -7.02 -27.43
CA VAL A 362 -2.39 -7.81 -26.54
C VAL A 362 -3.82 -7.56 -26.95
N PHE A 363 -4.43 -8.50 -27.66
CA PHE A 363 -5.81 -8.40 -28.10
C PHE A 363 -6.73 -9.16 -27.13
N LEU A 364 -7.84 -8.52 -26.76
CA LEU A 364 -8.94 -9.14 -26.03
C LEU A 364 -10.22 -8.99 -26.85
N ASN A 365 -10.89 -10.10 -27.19
CA ASN A 365 -12.06 -10.11 -28.07
C ASN A 365 -11.83 -9.28 -29.36
N GLY A 366 -10.62 -9.39 -29.94
CA GLY A 366 -10.20 -8.64 -31.14
C GLY A 366 -9.77 -7.17 -30.91
N ARG A 367 -9.88 -6.63 -29.69
CA ARG A 367 -9.49 -5.25 -29.34
C ARG A 367 -8.08 -5.22 -28.74
N ASP A 368 -7.18 -4.42 -29.31
CA ASP A 368 -5.84 -4.23 -28.74
C ASP A 368 -5.90 -3.39 -27.46
N LEU A 369 -5.60 -4.03 -26.32
CA LEU A 369 -5.61 -3.42 -24.99
C LEU A 369 -4.52 -2.36 -24.82
N ARG A 370 -3.42 -2.46 -25.56
CA ARG A 370 -2.30 -1.52 -25.44
C ARG A 370 -2.59 -0.15 -26.03
N MET A 371 -3.54 -0.07 -26.94
CA MET A 371 -3.96 1.17 -27.57
C MET A 371 -5.05 1.91 -26.76
N LEU A 372 -5.52 1.30 -25.67
CA LEU A 372 -6.54 1.88 -24.82
C LEU A 372 -5.98 2.97 -23.91
N THR A 373 -6.72 4.06 -23.79
CA THR A 373 -6.47 5.07 -22.76
C THR A 373 -6.72 4.47 -21.36
N PRO A 374 -6.17 5.07 -20.28
CA PRO A 374 -6.41 4.60 -18.93
C PRO A 374 -7.90 4.45 -18.56
N LYS A 375 -8.77 5.33 -19.09
CA LYS A 375 -10.22 5.28 -18.89
C LYS A 375 -10.88 4.12 -19.63
N GLN A 376 -10.47 3.84 -20.88
CA GLN A 376 -10.99 2.69 -21.63
C GLN A 376 -10.52 1.37 -21.02
N MET A 377 -9.27 1.32 -20.56
CA MET A 377 -8.76 0.15 -19.84
C MET A 377 -9.50 -0.06 -18.51
N GLU A 378 -9.93 1.02 -17.86
CA GLU A 378 -10.84 0.94 -16.71
C GLU A 378 -12.11 0.16 -17.04
N GLU A 379 -12.74 0.42 -18.19
CA GLU A 379 -13.99 -0.23 -18.60
C GLU A 379 -13.82 -1.72 -18.88
N VAL A 380 -12.67 -2.11 -19.44
CA VAL A 380 -12.31 -3.52 -19.72
C VAL A 380 -12.05 -4.28 -18.42
N ARG A 381 -11.28 -3.70 -17.50
CA ARG A 381 -10.90 -4.36 -16.25
C ARG A 381 -12.10 -4.51 -15.32
N GLY A 382 -12.25 -5.71 -14.77
CA GLY A 382 -13.38 -6.14 -13.96
C GLY A 382 -14.57 -6.64 -14.78
N ASN A 383 -14.89 -6.02 -15.93
CA ASN A 383 -16.03 -6.41 -16.77
C ASN A 383 -15.70 -7.53 -17.77
N GLU A 384 -14.61 -7.36 -18.53
CA GLU A 384 -14.23 -8.30 -19.59
C GLU A 384 -13.03 -9.17 -19.16
N VAL A 385 -12.15 -8.62 -18.31
CA VAL A 385 -11.01 -9.33 -17.72
C VAL A 385 -10.99 -9.14 -16.22
N ALA A 386 -10.84 -10.23 -15.47
CA ALA A 386 -10.61 -10.19 -14.03
C ALA A 386 -9.34 -10.94 -13.64
N MET A 387 -8.85 -10.68 -12.43
CA MET A 387 -7.68 -11.35 -11.88
C MET A 387 -7.93 -11.81 -10.45
N VAL A 388 -7.52 -13.04 -10.15
CA VAL A 388 -7.34 -13.57 -8.80
C VAL A 388 -5.84 -13.51 -8.50
N PHE A 389 -5.45 -12.76 -7.47
CA PHE A 389 -4.05 -12.57 -7.08
C PHE A 389 -3.56 -13.71 -6.19
N GLN A 390 -2.23 -13.92 -6.16
CA GLN A 390 -1.52 -14.98 -5.44
C GLN A 390 -1.84 -15.12 -3.96
N ASP A 391 -2.17 -14.02 -3.26
CA ASP A 391 -2.59 -14.07 -1.87
C ASP A 391 -3.94 -13.36 -1.68
N PRO A 392 -5.00 -14.10 -1.32
CA PRO A 392 -6.32 -13.54 -1.18
C PRO A 392 -6.41 -12.56 -0.01
N THR A 393 -5.69 -12.81 1.08
CA THR A 393 -5.80 -12.00 2.30
C THR A 393 -5.22 -10.61 2.12
N THR A 394 -4.11 -10.49 1.38
CA THR A 394 -3.49 -9.20 1.03
C THR A 394 -4.23 -8.48 -0.12
N SER A 395 -4.95 -9.22 -0.97
CA SER A 395 -5.79 -8.65 -2.03
C SER A 395 -7.08 -7.98 -1.51
N LEU A 396 -7.56 -8.41 -0.34
CA LEU A 396 -8.73 -7.88 0.34
C LEU A 396 -8.30 -6.77 1.31
N ASN A 397 -9.00 -5.63 1.28
CA ASN A 397 -8.69 -4.55 2.19
C ASN A 397 -9.20 -4.90 3.62
N PRO A 398 -8.32 -4.96 4.63
CA PRO A 398 -8.69 -5.43 5.97
C PRO A 398 -9.60 -4.45 6.73
N ALA A 399 -9.69 -3.19 6.30
CA ALA A 399 -10.54 -2.16 6.90
C ALA A 399 -12.02 -2.28 6.47
N PHE A 400 -12.36 -3.19 5.55
CA PHE A 400 -13.71 -3.35 5.02
C PHE A 400 -14.20 -4.80 5.08
N THR A 401 -15.50 -4.96 5.28
CA THR A 401 -16.16 -6.27 5.18
C THR A 401 -16.08 -6.82 3.76
N VAL A 402 -15.98 -8.14 3.61
CA VAL A 402 -15.78 -8.77 2.30
C VAL A 402 -16.94 -8.52 1.35
N GLY A 403 -18.18 -8.53 1.85
CA GLY A 403 -19.37 -8.23 1.06
C GLY A 403 -19.39 -6.79 0.55
N SER A 404 -18.90 -5.83 1.34
CA SER A 404 -18.81 -4.44 0.89
C SER A 404 -17.81 -4.24 -0.26
N GLN A 405 -16.74 -5.04 -0.28
CA GLN A 405 -15.72 -5.02 -1.33
C GLN A 405 -16.25 -5.61 -2.65
N ILE A 406 -17.06 -6.68 -2.61
CA ILE A 406 -17.72 -7.24 -3.80
C ILE A 406 -18.84 -6.30 -4.28
N ALA A 407 -19.67 -5.79 -3.36
CA ALA A 407 -20.74 -4.83 -3.69
C ALA A 407 -20.20 -3.58 -4.36
N GLU A 408 -18.99 -3.13 -3.99
CA GLU A 408 -18.35 -1.99 -4.63
C GLU A 408 -18.10 -2.23 -6.14
N VAL A 409 -17.66 -3.42 -6.53
CA VAL A 409 -17.47 -3.79 -7.94
C VAL A 409 -18.79 -3.72 -8.67
N LEU A 410 -19.81 -4.41 -8.15
CA LEU A 410 -21.15 -4.48 -8.72
C LEU A 410 -21.78 -3.09 -8.90
N ARG A 411 -21.72 -2.24 -7.89
CA ARG A 411 -22.26 -0.87 -7.96
C ARG A 411 -21.52 -0.03 -8.99
N LYS A 412 -20.19 -0.14 -9.05
CA LYS A 412 -19.37 0.70 -9.93
C LYS A 412 -19.45 0.25 -11.39
N LYS A 413 -19.50 -1.06 -11.65
CA LYS A 413 -19.39 -1.65 -12.98
C LYS A 413 -20.74 -1.98 -13.60
N GLN A 414 -21.68 -2.46 -12.80
CA GLN A 414 -23.01 -2.88 -13.24
C GLN A 414 -24.11 -1.84 -12.92
N GLY A 415 -23.75 -0.73 -12.26
CA GLY A 415 -24.70 0.33 -11.91
C GLY A 415 -25.77 -0.08 -10.89
N LEU A 416 -25.59 -1.21 -10.21
CA LEU A 416 -26.58 -1.74 -9.26
C LEU A 416 -26.77 -0.80 -8.06
N THR A 417 -28.00 -0.74 -7.55
CA THR A 417 -28.28 -0.05 -6.28
C THR A 417 -27.66 -0.78 -5.10
N GLY A 418 -27.56 -0.14 -3.94
CA GLY A 418 -26.97 -0.76 -2.74
C GLY A 418 -27.64 -2.07 -2.34
N GLN A 419 -28.97 -2.14 -2.44
CA GLN A 419 -29.74 -3.33 -2.10
C GLN A 419 -29.57 -4.43 -3.15
N GLN A 420 -29.68 -4.10 -4.44
CA GLN A 420 -29.47 -5.08 -5.53
C GLN A 420 -28.04 -5.64 -5.51
N ALA A 421 -27.05 -4.78 -5.29
CA ALA A 421 -25.66 -5.20 -5.17
C ALA A 421 -25.48 -6.14 -3.98
N TRP A 422 -26.06 -5.84 -2.82
CA TRP A 422 -25.96 -6.72 -1.65
C TRP A 422 -26.62 -8.08 -1.88
N SER A 423 -27.79 -8.13 -2.50
CA SER A 423 -28.43 -9.40 -2.88
C SER A 423 -27.54 -10.22 -3.81
N ARG A 424 -26.94 -9.59 -4.83
CA ARG A 424 -26.01 -10.26 -5.75
C ARG A 424 -24.71 -10.68 -5.06
N VAL A 425 -24.22 -9.94 -4.07
CA VAL A 425 -23.08 -10.35 -3.24
C VAL A 425 -23.37 -11.65 -2.52
N VAL A 426 -24.52 -11.76 -1.85
CA VAL A 426 -24.89 -12.98 -1.11
C VAL A 426 -24.98 -14.17 -2.07
N GLU A 427 -25.58 -13.98 -3.25
CA GLU A 427 -25.64 -15.01 -4.29
C GLU A 427 -24.25 -15.44 -4.77
N LEU A 428 -23.34 -14.50 -5.03
CA LEU A 428 -21.96 -14.81 -5.45
C LEU A 428 -21.18 -15.55 -4.36
N ILE A 429 -21.35 -15.17 -3.09
CA ILE A 429 -20.71 -15.83 -1.95
C ILE A 429 -21.24 -17.26 -1.78
N ASP A 430 -22.56 -17.45 -1.94
CA ASP A 430 -23.17 -18.77 -1.94
C ASP A 430 -22.64 -19.63 -3.10
N ARG A 431 -22.51 -19.03 -4.28
CA ARG A 431 -22.06 -19.72 -5.50
C ARG A 431 -20.63 -20.25 -5.41
N VAL A 432 -19.74 -19.55 -4.71
CA VAL A 432 -18.38 -20.05 -4.45
C VAL A 432 -18.31 -21.05 -3.29
N GLY A 433 -19.45 -21.52 -2.78
CA GLY A 433 -19.52 -22.59 -1.78
C GLY A 433 -19.25 -22.14 -0.34
N ILE A 434 -19.42 -20.84 -0.02
CA ILE A 434 -19.21 -20.35 1.35
C ILE A 434 -20.50 -20.54 2.17
N PRO A 435 -20.45 -21.29 3.30
CA PRO A 435 -21.63 -21.51 4.13
C PRO A 435 -22.06 -20.22 4.84
N ARG A 436 -23.37 -20.04 5.02
CA ARG A 436 -23.98 -18.85 5.65
C ARG A 436 -23.54 -17.56 4.94
N PRO A 437 -23.83 -17.41 3.64
CA PRO A 437 -23.32 -16.32 2.82
C PRO A 437 -23.71 -14.93 3.34
N GLU A 438 -24.91 -14.77 3.91
CA GLU A 438 -25.38 -13.50 4.50
C GLU A 438 -24.56 -13.06 5.71
N GLU A 439 -24.17 -14.00 6.58
CA GLU A 439 -23.31 -13.75 7.73
C GLU A 439 -21.89 -13.43 7.25
N ARG A 440 -21.35 -14.26 6.34
CA ARG A 440 -19.97 -14.12 5.84
C ARG A 440 -19.76 -12.87 5.02
N ALA A 441 -20.78 -12.36 4.31
CA ALA A 441 -20.71 -11.07 3.64
C ALA A 441 -20.37 -9.91 4.59
N LYS A 442 -20.72 -10.01 5.87
CA LYS A 442 -20.47 -8.98 6.89
C LYS A 442 -19.13 -9.17 7.62
N ALA A 443 -18.43 -10.27 7.38
CA ALA A 443 -17.15 -10.54 8.00
C ALA A 443 -16.02 -9.72 7.37
N TYR A 444 -14.98 -9.45 8.15
CA TYR A 444 -13.72 -8.87 7.69
C TYR A 444 -12.76 -9.96 7.21
N PRO A 445 -11.76 -9.63 6.35
CA PRO A 445 -10.83 -10.62 5.81
C PRO A 445 -10.09 -11.45 6.88
N HIS A 446 -9.74 -10.83 8.02
CA HIS A 446 -9.05 -11.50 9.13
C HIS A 446 -9.96 -12.46 9.94
N GLU A 447 -11.26 -12.47 9.67
CA GLU A 447 -12.24 -13.37 10.30
C GLU A 447 -12.55 -14.61 9.44
N LEU A 448 -11.89 -14.75 8.28
CA LEU A 448 -12.07 -15.85 7.33
C LEU A 448 -10.88 -16.82 7.36
N SER A 449 -11.13 -18.10 7.06
CA SER A 449 -10.05 -19.05 6.76
C SER A 449 -9.39 -18.71 5.40
N GLY A 450 -8.18 -19.21 5.15
CA GLY A 450 -7.48 -19.00 3.88
C GLY A 450 -8.32 -19.43 2.66
N GLY A 451 -8.93 -20.61 2.71
CA GLY A 451 -9.83 -21.09 1.65
C GLY A 451 -11.10 -20.24 1.48
N MET A 452 -11.68 -19.73 2.58
CA MET A 452 -12.82 -18.79 2.48
C MET A 452 -12.40 -17.45 1.88
N ALA A 453 -11.24 -16.90 2.29
CA ALA A 453 -10.71 -15.69 1.70
C ALA A 453 -10.42 -15.86 0.20
N GLN A 454 -9.92 -17.03 -0.21
CA GLN A 454 -9.71 -17.38 -1.62
C GLN A 454 -11.03 -17.42 -2.40
N ARG A 455 -12.04 -18.12 -1.89
CA ARG A 455 -13.39 -18.16 -2.49
C ARG A 455 -14.00 -16.76 -2.61
N ILE A 456 -13.81 -15.90 -1.61
CA ILE A 456 -14.22 -14.48 -1.68
C ILE A 456 -13.47 -13.71 -2.77
N ALA A 457 -12.16 -13.90 -2.91
CA ALA A 457 -11.37 -13.27 -3.96
C ALA A 457 -11.85 -13.71 -5.36
N ILE A 458 -12.16 -14.99 -5.53
CA ILE A 458 -12.78 -15.55 -6.74
C ILE A 458 -14.16 -14.92 -6.99
N ALA A 459 -15.04 -14.89 -5.99
CA ALA A 459 -16.37 -14.26 -6.10
C ALA A 459 -16.28 -12.78 -6.51
N ARG A 460 -15.31 -12.04 -5.96
CA ARG A 460 -15.05 -10.65 -6.33
C ARG A 460 -14.62 -10.52 -7.79
N ALA A 461 -13.70 -11.37 -8.25
CA ALA A 461 -13.21 -11.37 -9.63
C ALA A 461 -14.34 -11.69 -10.63
N LEU A 462 -15.25 -12.59 -10.27
CA LEU A 462 -16.36 -13.05 -11.13
C LEU A 462 -17.60 -12.18 -11.07
N SER A 463 -17.62 -11.17 -10.20
CA SER A 463 -18.82 -10.37 -9.93
C SER A 463 -19.46 -9.71 -11.17
N CYS A 464 -18.69 -9.51 -12.25
CA CYS A 464 -19.17 -8.93 -13.51
C CYS A 464 -19.13 -9.91 -14.70
N ASN A 465 -18.99 -11.22 -14.45
CA ASN A 465 -18.95 -12.29 -15.47
C ASN A 465 -17.91 -12.03 -16.58
N PRO A 466 -16.61 -11.99 -16.24
CA PRO A 466 -15.55 -11.65 -17.19
C PRO A 466 -15.39 -12.73 -18.28
N SER A 467 -15.05 -12.29 -19.50
CA SER A 467 -14.71 -13.19 -20.61
C SER A 467 -13.36 -13.89 -20.42
N LEU A 468 -12.43 -13.26 -19.68
CA LEU A 468 -11.10 -13.79 -19.35
C LEU A 468 -10.84 -13.69 -17.84
N LEU A 469 -10.42 -14.80 -17.23
CA LEU A 469 -9.97 -14.83 -15.85
C LEU A 469 -8.48 -15.17 -15.79
N ILE A 470 -7.68 -14.31 -15.17
CA ILE A 470 -6.28 -14.58 -14.86
C ILE A 470 -6.19 -15.03 -13.41
N ALA A 471 -5.83 -16.29 -13.17
CA ALA A 471 -5.69 -16.82 -11.83
C ALA A 471 -4.20 -17.02 -11.52
N ASP A 472 -3.62 -16.14 -10.69
CA ASP A 472 -2.19 -16.19 -10.35
C ASP A 472 -1.96 -16.97 -9.07
N GLU A 473 -1.41 -18.17 -9.18
CA GLU A 473 -1.16 -19.10 -8.06
C GLU A 473 -2.37 -19.26 -7.10
N PRO A 474 -3.59 -19.51 -7.61
CA PRO A 474 -4.81 -19.41 -6.82
C PRO A 474 -4.99 -20.52 -5.76
N THR A 475 -4.10 -21.52 -5.75
CA THR A 475 -4.13 -22.64 -4.79
C THR A 475 -2.90 -22.66 -3.89
N THR A 476 -2.02 -21.66 -4.00
CA THR A 476 -0.82 -21.60 -3.17
C THR A 476 -1.19 -21.42 -1.69
N ALA A 477 -0.39 -22.02 -0.80
CA ALA A 477 -0.61 -22.00 0.65
C ALA A 477 -1.95 -22.58 1.15
N LEU A 478 -2.66 -23.37 0.33
CA LEU A 478 -3.84 -24.14 0.74
C LEU A 478 -3.46 -25.61 0.99
N ASP A 479 -4.22 -26.29 1.86
CA ASP A 479 -4.09 -27.73 2.00
C ASP A 479 -4.60 -28.47 0.74
N VAL A 480 -4.14 -29.71 0.53
CA VAL A 480 -4.42 -30.49 -0.68
C VAL A 480 -5.92 -30.70 -0.90
N THR A 481 -6.72 -30.79 0.17
CA THR A 481 -8.17 -30.99 0.05
C THR A 481 -8.83 -29.71 -0.45
N VAL A 482 -8.56 -28.58 0.21
CA VAL A 482 -9.11 -27.28 -0.20
C VAL A 482 -8.62 -26.90 -1.60
N GLN A 483 -7.38 -27.22 -1.96
CA GLN A 483 -6.87 -27.02 -3.32
C GLN A 483 -7.77 -27.70 -4.36
N GLN A 484 -8.11 -28.99 -4.17
CA GLN A 484 -8.97 -29.72 -5.09
C GLN A 484 -10.36 -29.08 -5.19
N GLU A 485 -10.95 -28.70 -4.06
CA GLU A 485 -12.26 -28.01 -4.07
C GLU A 485 -12.22 -26.65 -4.81
N ILE A 486 -11.08 -25.97 -4.82
CA ILE A 486 -10.89 -24.71 -5.57
C ILE A 486 -10.74 -24.99 -7.07
N LEU A 487 -10.04 -26.06 -7.46
CA LEU A 487 -9.91 -26.46 -8.87
C LEU A 487 -11.27 -26.87 -9.44
N ASP A 488 -12.06 -27.65 -8.70
CA ASP A 488 -13.44 -28.00 -9.08
C ASP A 488 -14.30 -26.75 -9.25
N LEU A 489 -14.19 -25.79 -8.33
CA LEU A 489 -14.87 -24.51 -8.44
C LEU A 489 -14.50 -23.77 -9.74
N PHE A 490 -13.22 -23.74 -10.13
CA PHE A 490 -12.82 -23.12 -11.41
C PHE A 490 -13.44 -23.82 -12.62
N ARG A 491 -13.50 -25.16 -12.64
CA ARG A 491 -14.15 -25.93 -13.73
C ARG A 491 -15.64 -25.62 -13.83
N ASP A 492 -16.34 -25.65 -12.71
CA ASP A 492 -17.79 -25.38 -12.65
C ASP A 492 -18.09 -23.97 -13.17
N LEU A 493 -17.29 -22.99 -12.74
CA LEU A 493 -17.43 -21.60 -13.18
C LEU A 493 -17.06 -21.44 -14.65
N GLN A 494 -16.04 -22.12 -15.15
CA GLN A 494 -15.68 -22.09 -16.56
C GLN A 494 -16.83 -22.62 -17.43
N GLY A 495 -17.39 -23.78 -17.05
CA GLY A 495 -18.50 -24.40 -17.76
C GLY A 495 -19.77 -23.56 -17.72
N GLU A 496 -20.06 -22.90 -16.60
CA GLU A 496 -21.23 -22.03 -16.43
C GLU A 496 -21.11 -20.71 -17.21
N PHE A 497 -19.94 -20.05 -17.16
CA PHE A 497 -19.74 -18.71 -17.75
C PHE A 497 -19.12 -18.72 -19.15
N GLY A 498 -18.59 -19.85 -19.62
CA GLY A 498 -17.89 -19.96 -20.89
C GLY A 498 -16.66 -19.06 -21.00
N MET A 499 -16.01 -18.76 -19.87
CA MET A 499 -14.86 -17.85 -19.80
C MET A 499 -13.55 -18.55 -20.17
N ALA A 500 -12.63 -17.80 -20.78
CA ALA A 500 -11.24 -18.23 -20.94
C ALA A 500 -10.49 -18.08 -19.61
N ILE A 501 -9.58 -19.02 -19.29
CA ILE A 501 -8.79 -18.98 -18.06
C ILE A 501 -7.29 -19.01 -18.40
N LEU A 502 -6.55 -18.02 -17.91
CA LEU A 502 -5.09 -18.10 -17.81
C LEU A 502 -4.74 -18.53 -16.39
N PHE A 503 -4.43 -19.82 -16.21
CA PHE A 503 -4.14 -20.41 -14.91
C PHE A 503 -2.64 -20.44 -14.68
N VAL A 504 -2.12 -19.57 -13.81
CA VAL A 504 -0.69 -19.50 -13.51
C VAL A 504 -0.39 -20.33 -12.27
N THR A 505 0.56 -21.25 -12.38
CA THR A 505 1.00 -22.07 -11.24
C THR A 505 2.46 -22.48 -11.41
N HIS A 506 3.11 -22.87 -10.33
CA HIS A 506 4.40 -23.54 -10.38
C HIS A 506 4.30 -25.07 -10.28
N ASP A 507 3.11 -25.61 -9.99
CA ASP A 507 2.85 -27.04 -9.87
C ASP A 507 2.26 -27.60 -11.18
N LEU A 508 3.02 -28.47 -11.82
CA LEU A 508 2.62 -29.16 -13.05
C LEU A 508 1.45 -30.12 -12.84
N ALA A 509 1.30 -30.75 -11.67
CA ALA A 509 0.17 -31.63 -11.40
C ALA A 509 -1.13 -30.82 -11.37
N VAL A 510 -1.11 -29.67 -10.70
CA VAL A 510 -2.25 -28.75 -10.68
C VAL A 510 -2.56 -28.23 -12.09
N ALA A 511 -1.54 -27.85 -12.86
CA ALA A 511 -1.76 -27.40 -14.23
C ALA A 511 -2.37 -28.48 -15.12
N ALA A 512 -1.91 -29.74 -15.00
CA ALA A 512 -2.44 -30.87 -15.75
C ALA A 512 -3.90 -31.20 -15.40
N ASP A 513 -4.28 -30.94 -14.15
CA ASP A 513 -5.63 -31.20 -13.66
C ASP A 513 -6.65 -30.21 -14.24
N ILE A 514 -6.29 -28.92 -14.37
CA ILE A 514 -7.23 -27.84 -14.73
C ILE A 514 -7.13 -27.32 -16.17
N SER A 515 -6.01 -27.54 -16.86
CA SER A 515 -5.74 -26.89 -18.16
C SER A 515 -6.02 -27.80 -19.34
N ASP A 516 -6.42 -27.23 -20.48
CA ASP A 516 -6.47 -27.92 -21.76
C ASP A 516 -5.06 -27.94 -22.40
N ARG A 517 -4.39 -26.79 -22.33
CA ARG A 517 -3.02 -26.60 -22.83
C ARG A 517 -2.11 -26.07 -21.73
N ILE A 518 -0.83 -26.41 -21.81
CA ILE A 518 0.20 -25.92 -20.90
C ILE A 518 1.29 -25.19 -21.67
N SER A 519 1.62 -23.99 -21.20
CA SER A 519 2.76 -23.18 -21.60
C SER A 519 3.84 -23.21 -20.51
N VAL A 520 4.97 -23.84 -20.81
CA VAL A 520 6.14 -23.91 -19.93
C VAL A 520 7.03 -22.70 -20.18
N MET A 521 7.20 -21.87 -19.16
CA MET A 521 7.97 -20.63 -19.20
C MET A 521 9.28 -20.79 -18.44
N TYR A 522 10.40 -20.41 -19.07
CA TYR A 522 11.72 -20.42 -18.48
C TYR A 522 12.40 -19.07 -18.68
N ALA A 523 12.84 -18.45 -17.59
CA ALA A 523 13.64 -17.23 -17.61
C ALA A 523 13.09 -16.15 -18.58
N GLY A 524 11.79 -15.84 -18.54
CA GLY A 524 11.19 -14.80 -19.38
C GLY A 524 10.76 -15.23 -20.78
N GLU A 525 10.94 -16.50 -21.15
CA GLU A 525 10.69 -17.04 -22.48
C GLU A 525 9.78 -18.27 -22.44
N MET A 526 9.00 -18.48 -23.52
CA MET A 526 8.28 -19.74 -23.70
C MET A 526 9.27 -20.83 -24.14
N ALA A 527 9.42 -21.86 -23.32
CA ALA A 527 10.25 -23.02 -23.61
C ALA A 527 9.50 -24.04 -24.46
N GLU A 528 8.25 -24.31 -24.11
CA GLU A 528 7.39 -25.30 -24.76
C GLU A 528 5.92 -25.02 -24.49
N MET A 529 5.05 -25.27 -25.47
CA MET A 529 3.60 -25.25 -25.30
C MET A 529 2.95 -26.38 -26.09
N ALA A 530 2.04 -27.12 -25.45
CA ALA A 530 1.26 -28.19 -26.06
C ALA A 530 -0.03 -28.47 -25.27
N GLU A 531 -0.93 -29.27 -25.85
CA GLU A 531 -2.00 -29.99 -25.13
C GLU A 531 -1.42 -30.78 -23.94
N VAL A 532 -2.16 -30.85 -22.83
CA VAL A 532 -1.68 -31.49 -21.58
C VAL A 532 -1.18 -32.92 -21.83
N ASP A 533 -1.99 -33.77 -22.45
CA ASP A 533 -1.63 -35.17 -22.71
C ASP A 533 -0.35 -35.30 -23.55
N ALA A 534 -0.20 -34.45 -24.57
CA ALA A 534 0.97 -34.46 -25.45
C ALA A 534 2.23 -33.95 -24.73
N LEU A 535 2.07 -32.99 -23.81
CA LEU A 535 3.14 -32.42 -23.00
C LEU A 535 3.70 -33.44 -22.02
N PHE A 536 2.81 -34.12 -21.27
CA PHE A 536 3.17 -35.11 -20.27
C PHE A 536 3.70 -36.41 -20.88
N ALA A 537 3.08 -36.89 -21.96
CA ALA A 537 3.50 -38.15 -22.58
C ALA A 537 4.86 -38.04 -23.30
N ARG A 538 5.10 -36.92 -23.99
CA ARG A 538 6.27 -36.72 -24.85
C ARG A 538 6.77 -35.27 -24.78
N PRO A 539 7.37 -34.82 -23.66
CA PRO A 539 7.95 -33.47 -23.59
C PRO A 539 9.01 -33.29 -24.68
N ARG A 540 9.15 -32.11 -25.30
CA ARG A 540 10.15 -31.87 -26.35
C ARG A 540 11.28 -30.95 -25.92
N HIS A 541 11.07 -30.14 -24.90
CA HIS A 541 12.13 -29.31 -24.34
C HIS A 541 12.80 -30.01 -23.13
N PRO A 542 14.15 -30.09 -23.06
CA PRO A 542 14.85 -30.70 -21.92
C PRO A 542 14.45 -30.15 -20.55
N TYR A 543 14.15 -28.85 -20.47
CA TYR A 543 13.59 -28.22 -19.27
C TYR A 543 12.24 -28.83 -18.85
N THR A 544 11.28 -28.96 -19.78
CA THR A 544 9.97 -29.57 -19.51
C THR A 544 10.13 -31.00 -19.01
N ARG A 545 10.98 -31.79 -19.66
CA ARG A 545 11.31 -33.16 -19.19
C ARG A 545 11.87 -33.12 -17.77
N GLY A 546 12.78 -32.18 -17.48
CA GLY A 546 13.36 -32.01 -16.16
C GLY A 546 12.31 -31.70 -15.09
N LEU A 547 11.37 -30.79 -15.38
CA LEU A 547 10.28 -30.47 -14.46
C LEU A 547 9.36 -31.67 -14.21
N LEU A 548 8.94 -32.38 -15.26
CA LEU A 548 8.11 -33.58 -15.14
C LEU A 548 8.81 -34.68 -14.35
N SER A 549 10.11 -34.88 -14.57
CA SER A 549 10.88 -35.91 -13.85
C SER A 549 11.05 -35.56 -12.37
N ALA A 550 11.05 -34.28 -12.01
CA ALA A 550 11.15 -33.81 -10.63
C ALA A 550 9.83 -33.95 -9.84
N MET A 551 8.73 -34.32 -10.49
CA MET A 551 7.45 -34.54 -9.82
C MET A 551 7.48 -35.83 -8.98
N PRO A 552 6.85 -35.85 -7.79
CA PRO A 552 6.73 -37.07 -7.00
C PRO A 552 5.86 -38.11 -7.72
N HIS A 553 6.40 -39.32 -7.93
CA HIS A 553 5.65 -40.44 -8.50
C HIS A 553 5.22 -41.41 -7.39
N ALA A 554 3.96 -41.86 -7.40
CA ALA A 554 3.38 -42.69 -6.35
C ALA A 554 3.95 -44.13 -6.26
N SER A 555 4.75 -44.57 -7.24
CA SER A 555 4.97 -46.00 -7.52
C SER A 555 6.41 -46.53 -7.37
N SER A 556 7.39 -45.78 -6.84
CA SER A 556 8.75 -46.32 -6.67
C SER A 556 9.31 -46.16 -5.26
N ARG A 557 10.12 -47.12 -4.83
CA ARG A 557 10.78 -47.21 -3.52
C ARG A 557 11.74 -46.02 -3.30
N ASN A 558 11.24 -44.84 -2.96
CA ASN A 558 11.98 -43.63 -2.52
C ASN A 558 13.41 -43.46 -3.08
N PRO A 559 13.65 -43.50 -4.41
CA PRO A 559 14.90 -42.93 -4.92
C PRO A 559 14.87 -41.41 -4.73
N PRO A 560 16.02 -40.74 -4.57
CA PRO A 560 16.07 -39.28 -4.57
C PRO A 560 15.47 -38.74 -5.87
N LEU A 561 14.55 -37.78 -5.76
CA LEU A 561 13.90 -37.17 -6.92
C LEU A 561 14.97 -36.52 -7.82
N PRO A 562 14.93 -36.74 -9.14
CA PRO A 562 15.88 -36.12 -10.04
C PRO A 562 15.66 -34.60 -10.04
N THR A 563 16.71 -33.84 -9.77
CA THR A 563 16.66 -32.37 -9.73
C THR A 563 17.29 -31.76 -10.97
N ILE A 564 16.72 -30.68 -11.48
CA ILE A 564 17.37 -29.84 -12.49
C ILE A 564 18.59 -29.17 -11.86
N ARG A 565 19.76 -29.31 -12.47
CA ARG A 565 21.02 -28.77 -11.91
C ARG A 565 21.01 -27.25 -11.85
N GLY A 566 21.61 -26.69 -10.80
CA GLY A 566 21.77 -25.25 -10.62
C GLY A 566 20.44 -24.50 -10.43
N ASN A 567 20.53 -23.17 -10.41
CA ASN A 567 19.38 -22.28 -10.21
C ASN A 567 19.06 -21.50 -11.49
N VAL A 568 17.81 -21.04 -11.62
CA VAL A 568 17.42 -20.10 -12.67
C VAL A 568 18.30 -18.85 -12.56
N PRO A 569 19.00 -18.42 -13.63
CA PRO A 569 19.79 -17.21 -13.57
C PRO A 569 18.91 -15.99 -13.33
N ARG A 570 19.41 -15.03 -12.57
CA ARG A 570 18.70 -13.78 -12.31
C ARG A 570 18.43 -13.04 -13.63
N PRO A 571 17.31 -12.30 -13.74
CA PRO A 571 17.09 -11.40 -14.87
C PRO A 571 18.33 -10.51 -15.11
N GLY A 572 18.77 -10.42 -16.37
CA GLY A 572 19.97 -9.67 -16.77
C GLY A 572 21.26 -10.50 -16.83
N ALA A 573 21.27 -11.69 -16.22
CA ALA A 573 22.39 -12.65 -16.29
C ALA A 573 22.04 -13.88 -17.18
N TRP A 574 21.06 -13.74 -18.07
CA TRP A 574 20.65 -14.83 -18.95
C TRP A 574 21.66 -15.06 -20.08
N PRO A 575 21.86 -16.32 -20.52
CA PRO A 575 22.65 -16.61 -21.72
C PRO A 575 22.11 -15.87 -22.94
N SER A 576 23.01 -15.45 -23.84
CA SER A 576 22.65 -14.76 -25.10
C SER A 576 21.93 -15.66 -26.12
N GLY A 577 22.05 -16.98 -25.98
CA GLY A 577 21.40 -17.96 -26.82
C GLY A 577 20.19 -18.62 -26.15
N CYS A 578 20.16 -19.95 -26.11
CA CYS A 578 19.18 -20.70 -25.35
C CYS A 578 19.33 -20.39 -23.86
N ARG A 579 18.30 -19.82 -23.23
CA ARG A 579 18.35 -19.45 -21.80
C ARG A 579 18.61 -20.64 -20.88
N PHE A 580 18.23 -21.85 -21.28
CA PHE A 580 18.41 -23.08 -20.51
C PHE A 580 19.75 -23.80 -20.77
N SER A 581 20.58 -23.32 -21.70
CA SER A 581 21.83 -23.99 -22.12
C SER A 581 22.79 -24.29 -20.97
N ASN A 582 22.87 -23.41 -19.96
CA ASN A 582 23.73 -23.57 -18.79
C ASN A 582 23.27 -24.68 -17.81
N ARG A 583 22.04 -25.16 -17.93
CA ARG A 583 21.44 -26.22 -17.09
C ARG A 583 21.00 -27.45 -17.91
N CYS A 584 21.24 -27.44 -19.22
CA CYS A 584 20.79 -28.47 -20.14
C CYS A 584 21.86 -29.55 -20.35
N ASP A 585 21.56 -30.80 -20.00
CA ASP A 585 22.45 -31.94 -20.25
C ASP A 585 22.64 -32.26 -21.75
N PHE A 586 21.85 -31.63 -22.62
CA PHE A 586 21.86 -31.82 -24.08
C PHE A 586 22.41 -30.61 -24.84
N ALA A 587 23.01 -29.64 -24.14
CA ALA A 587 23.55 -28.42 -24.73
C ALA A 587 24.65 -28.72 -25.76
N ILE A 588 24.61 -28.00 -26.89
CA ILE A 588 25.61 -28.05 -27.96
C ILE A 588 26.06 -26.63 -28.30
N PRO A 589 27.19 -26.41 -29.00
CA PRO A 589 27.66 -25.06 -29.35
C PRO A 589 26.63 -24.20 -30.10
N ALA A 590 25.74 -24.81 -30.88
CA ALA A 590 24.66 -24.09 -31.57
C ALA A 590 23.65 -23.43 -30.60
N CYS A 591 23.57 -23.88 -29.34
CA CYS A 591 22.71 -23.30 -28.31
C CYS A 591 23.18 -21.93 -27.80
N GLU A 592 24.39 -21.48 -28.17
CA GLU A 592 24.90 -20.14 -27.80
C GLU A 592 24.27 -19.00 -28.61
N ARG A 593 23.51 -19.35 -29.67
CA ARG A 593 22.75 -18.41 -30.50
C ARG A 593 21.26 -18.40 -30.11
N PRO A 594 20.53 -17.29 -30.33
CA PRO A 594 19.10 -17.23 -30.07
C PRO A 594 18.33 -18.32 -30.82
N ILE A 595 17.41 -18.99 -30.13
CA ILE A 595 16.60 -20.08 -30.70
C ILE A 595 15.18 -19.55 -30.91
N PRO A 596 14.63 -19.61 -32.14
CA PRO A 596 13.25 -19.21 -32.39
C PRO A 596 12.26 -20.22 -31.77
N LEU A 597 11.07 -19.74 -31.43
CA LEU A 597 9.94 -20.61 -31.11
C LEU A 597 9.38 -21.18 -32.42
N VAL A 598 9.31 -22.50 -32.55
CA VAL A 598 8.89 -23.16 -33.80
C VAL A 598 7.78 -24.18 -33.55
N GLY A 599 6.92 -24.36 -34.56
CA GLY A 599 5.83 -25.35 -34.60
C GLY A 599 4.45 -24.72 -34.87
N THR A 600 3.42 -25.55 -35.05
CA THR A 600 2.03 -25.12 -35.25
C THR A 600 1.16 -25.55 -34.07
N ASP A 601 0.94 -26.86 -33.93
CA ASP A 601 0.11 -27.45 -32.86
C ASP A 601 0.86 -27.55 -31.54
N ARG A 602 2.19 -27.59 -31.63
CA ARG A 602 3.11 -27.64 -30.50
C ARG A 602 4.25 -26.69 -30.75
N LEU A 603 4.44 -25.75 -29.84
CA LEU A 603 5.51 -24.77 -29.92
C LEU A 603 6.67 -25.20 -29.04
N VAL A 604 7.90 -25.17 -29.57
CA VAL A 604 9.10 -25.53 -28.81
C VAL A 604 10.25 -24.60 -29.17
N ARG A 605 10.95 -24.08 -28.15
CA ARG A 605 12.14 -23.24 -28.32
C ARG A 605 13.43 -24.05 -28.08
N CYS A 606 13.63 -25.10 -28.88
CA CYS A 606 14.81 -25.97 -28.79
C CYS A 606 15.26 -26.45 -30.17
N ILE A 607 16.53 -26.22 -30.52
CA ILE A 607 17.13 -26.64 -31.79
C ILE A 607 17.16 -28.17 -31.96
N ARG A 608 17.21 -28.92 -30.85
CA ARG A 608 17.27 -30.38 -30.85
C ARG A 608 15.91 -31.04 -30.66
N ALA A 609 14.81 -30.28 -30.64
CA ALA A 609 13.46 -30.82 -30.52
C ALA A 609 13.10 -31.91 -31.55
N PRO A 610 13.60 -31.89 -32.81
CA PRO A 610 13.35 -32.97 -33.77
C PRO A 610 14.16 -34.25 -33.51
N GLU A 611 15.30 -34.16 -32.82
CA GLU A 611 16.24 -35.26 -32.62
C GLU A 611 16.07 -35.96 -31.27
N LEU A 612 15.60 -35.22 -30.26
CA LEU A 612 15.52 -35.71 -28.88
C LEU A 612 14.24 -36.51 -28.64
N GLU A 613 14.39 -37.80 -28.34
CA GLU A 613 13.32 -38.60 -27.75
C GLU A 613 13.37 -38.48 -26.22
N LEU A 614 12.63 -37.51 -25.70
CA LEU A 614 12.51 -37.27 -24.28
C LEU A 614 11.26 -38.00 -23.75
N LYS A 615 11.46 -38.97 -22.87
CA LYS A 615 10.39 -39.55 -22.04
C LYS A 615 10.48 -38.95 -20.63
N ALA A 616 9.34 -38.64 -20.04
CA ALA A 616 9.28 -38.40 -18.60
C ALA A 616 9.76 -39.68 -17.89
N ALA A 617 10.58 -39.54 -16.85
CA ALA A 617 10.96 -40.68 -16.02
C ALA A 617 9.68 -41.23 -15.37
N SER A 618 9.36 -42.51 -15.61
CA SER A 618 8.21 -43.21 -15.04
C SER A 618 8.43 -43.62 -13.60
#